data_AF-A0A9D4PXI5-F1
#
_entry.id   AF-A0A9D4PXI5-F1
#
_cell.length_a   1.000
_cell.length_b   1.000
_cell.length_c   1.000
_cell.angle_alpha   90.00
_cell.angle_beta   90.00
_cell.angle_gamma   90.00
#
_symmetry.space_group_name_H-M   'P 1'
#
loop_
_entity.id
_entity.type
_entity.pdbx_description
1 polymer ?
#
loop_
_entity_poly.entity_id
_entity_poly.type
_entity_poly.pdbx_seq_one_letter_code
_entity_poly.pdbx_strand_id
1 'polypeptide(L)'
;MHVVFVVPGCRSRRFAVNVTQLGDALDSLFQHASRPLHVDVLMAGRHPSNGDVVTLLECLRPSMRQGVSAVVDLFQLQPGKGKLKVMNITLRKSHRGTSNESQHRFLFPLCTSLHRLLRVDRVLLLAPEVRFHYDVSFLWAQFEQFPAEAVFGLAREQSPRYARTLKHRRGVAPKQGGCGDPPTIGGNPGLNGAVALLNLEGMRQSREYSRLYSEIDDIAEKYGWYGGPLADHDFYTMASCQLPALLHLLPCAWNRQVDLGPRL
;
A
#
# COMPACT_ATOMS: atom_id res chain seq x y z
N MET A 1 -6.63 15.87 -3.23
CA MET A 1 -5.52 14.96 -2.84
C MET A 1 -5.94 13.55 -3.22
N HIS A 2 -5.04 12.72 -3.75
CA HIS A 2 -5.37 11.35 -4.17
C HIS A 2 -5.07 10.35 -3.06
N VAL A 3 -6.09 9.61 -2.65
CA VAL A 3 -6.05 8.59 -1.60
C VAL A 3 -6.46 7.26 -2.22
N VAL A 4 -5.73 6.20 -1.92
CA VAL A 4 -5.90 4.88 -2.52
C VAL A 4 -6.04 3.87 -1.40
N PHE A 5 -7.22 3.27 -1.26
CA PHE A 5 -7.44 2.16 -0.33
C PHE A 5 -7.34 0.83 -1.07
N VAL A 6 -6.63 -0.16 -0.51
CA VAL A 6 -6.58 -1.52 -1.07
C VAL A 6 -7.40 -2.46 -0.20
N VAL A 7 -8.46 -3.03 -0.75
CA VAL A 7 -9.33 -4.00 -0.03
C VAL A 7 -8.94 -5.41 -0.47
N PRO A 8 -8.19 -6.18 0.35
CA PRO A 8 -7.77 -7.51 -0.03
C PRO A 8 -8.89 -8.54 0.13
N GLY A 9 -8.93 -9.50 -0.78
CA GLY A 9 -9.65 -10.75 -0.60
C GLY A 9 -11.15 -10.67 -0.81
N CYS A 10 -11.63 -10.13 -1.94
CA CYS A 10 -13.03 -10.30 -2.36
C CYS A 10 -13.49 -11.76 -2.28
N ARG A 11 -14.64 -12.00 -1.62
CA ARG A 11 -15.18 -13.32 -1.25
C ARG A 11 -14.36 -14.16 -0.27
N SER A 12 -13.40 -13.59 0.46
CA SER A 12 -12.77 -14.24 1.60
C SER A 12 -13.63 -14.13 2.87
N ARG A 13 -13.39 -14.98 3.88
CA ARG A 13 -14.04 -14.85 5.21
C ARG A 13 -13.75 -13.50 5.89
N ARG A 14 -12.71 -12.78 5.48
CA ARG A 14 -12.35 -11.45 5.99
C ARG A 14 -12.91 -10.30 5.16
N PHE A 15 -13.55 -10.55 4.02
CA PHE A 15 -14.02 -9.48 3.14
C PHE A 15 -14.99 -8.53 3.84
N ALA A 16 -15.99 -9.06 4.56
CA ALA A 16 -16.92 -8.25 5.34
C ALA A 16 -16.20 -7.39 6.40
N VAL A 17 -15.21 -7.96 7.10
CA VAL A 17 -14.40 -7.24 8.09
C VAL A 17 -13.62 -6.09 7.44
N ASN A 18 -12.95 -6.36 6.31
CA ASN A 18 -12.18 -5.35 5.58
C ASN A 18 -13.09 -4.22 5.03
N VAL A 19 -14.32 -4.53 4.62
CA VAL A 19 -15.31 -3.52 4.17
C VAL A 19 -15.84 -2.69 5.34
N THR A 20 -16.12 -3.30 6.50
CA THR A 20 -16.48 -2.56 7.72
C THR A 20 -15.35 -1.64 8.17
N GLN A 21 -14.12 -2.14 8.21
CA GLN A 21 -12.94 -1.34 8.54
C GLN A 21 -12.76 -0.17 7.57
N LEU A 22 -12.91 -0.40 6.25
CA LEU A 22 -12.87 0.67 5.27
C LEU A 22 -13.97 1.74 5.50
N GLY A 23 -15.15 1.34 5.98
CA GLY A 23 -16.19 2.26 6.43
C GLY A 23 -15.67 3.20 7.53
N ASP A 24 -15.15 2.65 8.63
CA ASP A 24 -14.55 3.42 9.73
C ASP A 24 -13.40 4.33 9.25
N ALA A 25 -12.56 3.82 8.34
CA ALA A 25 -11.44 4.54 7.78
C ALA A 25 -11.88 5.77 6.98
N LEU A 26 -12.95 5.62 6.18
CA LEU A 26 -13.49 6.69 5.36
C LEU A 26 -14.33 7.68 6.16
N ASP A 27 -15.12 7.21 7.14
CA ASP A 27 -15.81 8.08 8.10
C ASP A 27 -14.81 8.99 8.82
N SER A 28 -13.74 8.42 9.40
CA SER A 28 -12.70 9.21 10.08
C SER A 28 -11.90 10.11 9.11
N LEU A 29 -11.60 9.65 7.89
CA LEU A 29 -10.95 10.46 6.85
C LEU A 29 -11.77 11.70 6.49
N PHE A 30 -13.05 11.53 6.15
CA PHE A 30 -13.91 12.65 5.76
C PHE A 30 -14.30 13.55 6.93
N GLN A 31 -14.36 13.02 8.16
CA GLN A 31 -14.57 13.83 9.38
C GLN A 31 -13.42 14.82 9.63
N HIS A 32 -12.19 14.47 9.25
CA HIS A 32 -11.00 15.28 9.53
C HIS A 32 -10.45 16.03 8.31
N ALA A 33 -10.82 15.67 7.08
CA ALA A 33 -10.27 16.29 5.87
C ALA A 33 -10.73 17.74 5.69
N SER A 34 -9.78 18.67 5.52
CA SER A 34 -10.08 20.09 5.19
C SER A 34 -10.09 20.39 3.69
N ARG A 35 -9.74 19.43 2.84
CA ARG A 35 -9.48 19.61 1.39
C ARG A 35 -10.18 18.54 0.54
N PRO A 36 -10.55 18.84 -0.71
CA PRO A 36 -11.14 17.85 -1.63
C PRO A 36 -10.28 16.60 -1.83
N LEU A 37 -10.94 15.45 -1.86
CA LEU A 37 -10.33 14.13 -1.97
C LEU A 37 -10.77 13.43 -3.27
N HIS A 38 -9.84 12.71 -3.89
CA HIS A 38 -10.14 11.66 -4.86
C HIS A 38 -9.74 10.36 -4.18
N VAL A 39 -10.70 9.45 -4.01
CA VAL A 39 -10.54 8.21 -3.26
C VAL A 39 -10.70 7.02 -4.20
N ASP A 40 -9.61 6.32 -4.48
CA ASP A 40 -9.60 5.12 -5.32
C ASP A 40 -9.67 3.89 -4.40
N VAL A 41 -10.72 3.06 -4.51
CA VAL A 41 -10.84 1.81 -3.74
C VAL A 41 -10.53 0.63 -4.64
N LEU A 42 -9.36 0.04 -4.41
CA LEU A 42 -8.76 -1.03 -5.21
C LEU A 42 -9.10 -2.40 -4.59
N MET A 43 -10.13 -3.05 -5.12
CA MET A 43 -10.59 -4.38 -4.69
C MET A 43 -9.71 -5.49 -5.30
N ALA A 44 -8.86 -6.11 -4.48
CA ALA A 44 -7.95 -7.16 -4.91
C ALA A 44 -8.51 -8.57 -4.67
N GLY A 45 -8.63 -9.39 -5.74
CA GLY A 45 -8.96 -10.81 -5.61
C GLY A 45 -9.91 -11.36 -6.67
N ARG A 46 -10.82 -12.27 -6.26
CA ARG A 46 -11.88 -12.78 -7.15
C ARG A 46 -12.90 -11.69 -7.45
N HIS A 47 -13.68 -11.88 -8.52
CA HIS A 47 -14.70 -10.91 -8.92
C HIS A 47 -15.68 -10.61 -7.76
N PRO A 48 -15.83 -9.35 -7.31
CA PRO A 48 -16.85 -9.01 -6.32
C PRO A 48 -18.21 -9.38 -6.88
N SER A 49 -19.07 -9.95 -6.06
CA SER A 49 -20.48 -10.12 -6.39
C SER A 49 -21.17 -8.76 -6.45
N ASN A 50 -22.36 -8.70 -7.05
CA ASN A 50 -23.16 -7.46 -6.99
C ASN A 50 -23.48 -7.08 -5.54
N GLY A 51 -23.64 -8.07 -4.64
CA GLY A 51 -23.79 -7.85 -3.21
C GLY A 51 -22.55 -7.18 -2.59
N ASP A 52 -21.34 -7.69 -2.87
CA ASP A 52 -20.08 -7.11 -2.39
C ASP A 52 -19.94 -5.62 -2.79
N VAL A 53 -20.33 -5.28 -4.02
CA VAL A 53 -20.34 -3.88 -4.50
C VAL A 53 -21.42 -3.05 -3.81
N VAL A 54 -22.63 -3.59 -3.62
CA VAL A 54 -23.71 -2.89 -2.91
C VAL A 54 -23.35 -2.62 -1.45
N THR A 55 -22.83 -3.62 -0.71
CA THR A 55 -22.36 -3.44 0.67
C THR A 55 -21.30 -2.33 0.77
N LEU A 56 -20.32 -2.35 -0.14
CA LEU A 56 -19.29 -1.31 -0.19
C LEU A 56 -19.90 0.09 -0.46
N LEU A 57 -20.82 0.19 -1.41
CA LEU A 57 -21.52 1.45 -1.71
C LEU A 57 -22.42 1.93 -0.56
N GLU A 58 -22.97 1.01 0.24
CA GLU A 58 -23.74 1.35 1.44
C GLU A 58 -22.84 1.86 2.56
N CYS A 59 -21.67 1.27 2.77
CA CYS A 59 -20.65 1.80 3.68
C CYS A 59 -20.13 3.19 3.26
N LEU A 60 -20.05 3.48 1.95
CA LEU A 60 -19.56 4.77 1.43
C LEU A 60 -20.57 5.93 1.55
N ARG A 61 -21.87 5.64 1.68
CA ARG A 61 -22.95 6.66 1.63
C ARG A 61 -23.03 7.60 2.85
N PRO A 62 -22.83 7.15 4.11
CA PRO A 62 -22.83 8.03 5.28
C PRO A 62 -21.63 9.01 5.26
N SER A 63 -20.45 8.50 4.91
CA SER A 63 -19.16 9.17 5.06
C SER A 63 -19.05 10.44 4.21
N MET A 64 -19.67 10.45 3.02
CA MET A 64 -19.62 11.60 2.09
C MET A 64 -20.52 12.80 2.48
N ARG A 65 -21.16 12.79 3.66
CA ARG A 65 -22.13 13.83 4.07
C ARG A 65 -21.51 15.08 4.71
N GLN A 66 -20.19 15.14 4.93
CA GLN A 66 -19.55 16.17 5.76
C GLN A 66 -19.00 17.39 4.99
N GLY A 67 -19.60 17.77 3.86
CA GLY A 67 -19.26 19.02 3.14
C GLY A 67 -17.93 19.02 2.37
N VAL A 68 -17.07 18.02 2.56
CA VAL A 68 -15.87 17.79 1.75
C VAL A 68 -16.27 17.20 0.39
N SER A 69 -15.80 17.81 -0.70
CA SER A 69 -15.98 17.24 -2.03
C SER A 69 -15.10 16.00 -2.21
N ALA A 70 -15.74 14.86 -2.47
CA ALA A 70 -15.08 13.58 -2.67
C ALA A 70 -15.56 12.90 -3.97
N VAL A 71 -14.60 12.41 -4.76
CA VAL A 71 -14.85 11.46 -5.85
C VAL A 71 -14.39 10.09 -5.37
N VAL A 72 -15.24 9.07 -5.48
CA VAL A 72 -14.89 7.69 -5.15
C VAL A 72 -14.95 6.84 -6.42
N ASP A 73 -13.81 6.32 -6.86
CA ASP A 73 -13.72 5.36 -7.95
C ASP A 73 -13.46 3.96 -7.39
N LEU A 74 -14.30 3.00 -7.77
CA LEU A 74 -14.14 1.61 -7.39
C LEU A 74 -13.42 0.87 -8.52
N PHE A 75 -12.27 0.26 -8.22
CA PHE A 75 -11.51 -0.51 -9.19
C PHE A 75 -11.44 -1.96 -8.77
N GLN A 76 -11.91 -2.85 -9.63
CA GLN A 76 -11.63 -4.28 -9.46
C GLN A 76 -10.27 -4.60 -10.05
N LEU A 77 -9.50 -5.42 -9.32
CA LEU A 77 -8.22 -5.97 -9.75
C LEU A 77 -8.31 -7.48 -9.85
N GLN A 78 -8.42 -7.97 -11.08
CA GLN A 78 -8.33 -9.40 -11.34
C GLN A 78 -6.86 -9.80 -11.49
N PRO A 79 -6.36 -10.79 -10.72
CA PRO A 79 -5.11 -11.46 -11.04
C PRO A 79 -5.33 -12.33 -12.29
N GLY A 80 -5.03 -11.77 -13.46
CA GLY A 80 -4.90 -12.52 -14.70
C GLY A 80 -3.56 -13.26 -14.76
N LYS A 81 -3.32 -14.01 -15.86
CA LYS A 81 -2.01 -14.64 -16.15
C LYS A 81 -0.93 -13.58 -16.41
N GLY A 82 -0.40 -12.98 -15.34
CA GLY A 82 0.67 -11.97 -15.38
C GLY A 82 0.23 -10.52 -15.60
N LYS A 83 -1.06 -10.20 -15.51
CA LYS A 83 -1.58 -8.83 -15.61
C LYS A 83 -2.63 -8.52 -14.54
N LEU A 84 -2.53 -7.32 -13.97
CA LEU A 84 -3.60 -6.67 -13.21
C LEU A 84 -4.56 -6.04 -14.21
N LYS A 85 -5.76 -6.60 -14.37
CA LYS A 85 -6.83 -5.90 -15.10
C LYS A 85 -7.57 -4.98 -14.14
N VAL A 86 -7.41 -3.68 -14.36
CA VAL A 86 -8.19 -2.62 -13.73
C VAL A 86 -9.56 -2.55 -14.42
N MET A 87 -10.65 -2.65 -13.66
CA MET A 87 -12.01 -2.38 -14.15
C MET A 87 -12.60 -1.22 -13.37
N ASN A 88 -12.76 -0.06 -14.02
CA ASN A 88 -13.39 1.12 -13.43
C ASN A 88 -14.89 0.86 -13.25
N ILE A 89 -15.35 0.91 -12.01
CA ILE A 89 -16.75 1.09 -11.64
C ILE A 89 -16.87 2.53 -11.13
N THR A 90 -16.71 3.49 -12.05
CA THR A 90 -17.04 4.89 -11.80
C THR A 90 -18.56 5.04 -11.75
N LEU A 91 -19.09 5.73 -10.75
CA LEU A 91 -20.55 5.89 -10.56
C LEU A 91 -21.16 6.95 -11.51
N ARG A 92 -21.11 6.69 -12.82
CA ARG A 92 -21.98 7.27 -13.85
C ARG A 92 -22.39 6.16 -14.84
N LYS A 93 -23.55 6.29 -15.50
CA LYS A 93 -24.17 5.21 -16.31
C LYS A 93 -23.22 4.62 -17.39
N SER A 94 -23.24 3.29 -17.52
CA SER A 94 -23.02 2.48 -18.76
C SER A 94 -21.64 1.79 -19.06
N HIS A 95 -21.55 0.50 -18.69
CA HIS A 95 -21.29 -0.71 -19.53
C HIS A 95 -20.00 -0.96 -20.41
N ARG A 96 -19.29 -2.06 -20.05
CA ARG A 96 -18.62 -3.18 -20.82
C ARG A 96 -17.43 -2.97 -21.81
N GLY A 97 -16.45 -3.92 -21.82
CA GLY A 97 -15.51 -4.17 -22.95
C GLY A 97 -14.16 -4.89 -22.66
N THR A 98 -13.61 -5.63 -23.63
CA THR A 98 -12.46 -6.61 -23.61
C THR A 98 -11.05 -6.02 -23.94
N SER A 99 -9.87 -6.69 -24.02
CA SER A 99 -9.34 -8.09 -23.85
C SER A 99 -7.78 -8.12 -23.68
N ASN A 100 -7.22 -9.33 -23.42
CA ASN A 100 -5.88 -9.93 -23.74
C ASN A 100 -4.46 -9.49 -23.20
N GLU A 101 -3.81 -10.52 -22.62
CA GLU A 101 -2.44 -11.08 -22.78
C GLU A 101 -1.14 -10.25 -22.63
N SER A 102 -0.31 -10.63 -21.63
CA SER A 102 1.12 -11.03 -21.73
C SER A 102 1.66 -11.30 -20.30
N GLN A 103 2.73 -12.11 -20.14
CA GLN A 103 2.97 -12.91 -18.92
C GLN A 103 4.16 -12.44 -18.06
N HIS A 104 4.00 -12.39 -16.74
CA HIS A 104 5.08 -12.57 -15.73
C HIS A 104 4.51 -13.27 -14.49
N ARG A 105 5.34 -14.06 -13.80
CA ARG A 105 4.91 -15.06 -12.82
C ARG A 105 5.41 -14.78 -11.40
N PHE A 106 5.27 -13.56 -10.91
CA PHE A 106 5.25 -13.26 -9.47
C PHE A 106 4.24 -12.13 -9.22
N LEU A 107 3.41 -12.26 -8.18
CA LEU A 107 2.48 -11.20 -7.77
C LEU A 107 3.26 -10.15 -6.98
N PHE A 108 4.19 -9.45 -7.64
CA PHE A 108 4.66 -8.18 -7.11
C PHE A 108 3.47 -7.24 -7.02
N PRO A 109 3.15 -6.76 -5.80
CA PRO A 109 1.82 -6.32 -5.54
C PRO A 109 1.58 -4.97 -6.20
N LEU A 110 0.35 -4.82 -6.68
CA LEU A 110 -0.25 -3.62 -7.28
C LEU A 110 0.38 -2.31 -6.82
N CYS A 111 0.53 -2.12 -5.52
CA CYS A 111 0.88 -0.82 -4.94
C CYS A 111 2.26 -0.35 -5.37
N THR A 112 3.21 -1.28 -5.48
CA THR A 112 4.57 -1.02 -5.99
C THR A 112 4.57 -0.62 -7.47
N SER A 113 3.54 -0.99 -8.24
CA SER A 113 3.40 -0.68 -9.66
C SER A 113 2.37 0.41 -9.99
N LEU A 114 1.78 1.08 -8.98
CA LEU A 114 0.76 2.14 -9.18
C LEU A 114 1.24 3.27 -10.09
N HIS A 115 2.55 3.56 -10.09
CA HIS A 115 3.18 4.56 -10.96
C HIS A 115 2.99 4.28 -12.47
N ARG A 116 2.66 3.02 -12.84
CA ARG A 116 2.35 2.56 -14.21
C ARG A 116 0.85 2.55 -14.52
N LEU A 117 0.00 2.60 -13.50
CA LEU A 117 -1.46 2.46 -13.60
C LEU A 117 -2.17 3.82 -13.49
N LEU A 118 -1.70 4.67 -12.56
CA LEU A 118 -2.29 5.96 -12.27
C LEU A 118 -1.47 7.08 -12.94
N ARG A 119 -2.18 8.01 -13.61
CA ARG A 119 -1.60 9.19 -14.27
C ARG A 119 -1.51 10.41 -13.36
N VAL A 120 -1.45 10.19 -12.05
CA VAL A 120 -1.23 11.23 -11.04
C VAL A 120 0.21 11.11 -10.52
N ASP A 121 0.71 12.18 -9.90
CA ASP A 121 2.13 12.25 -9.49
C ASP A 121 2.36 11.80 -8.05
N ARG A 122 1.34 11.87 -7.19
CA ARG A 122 1.43 11.52 -5.78
C ARG A 122 0.15 10.87 -5.28
N VAL A 123 0.26 9.82 -4.46
CA VAL A 123 -0.88 9.16 -3.80
C VAL A 123 -0.58 8.79 -2.35
N LEU A 124 -1.59 8.86 -1.49
CA LEU A 124 -1.59 8.18 -0.19
C LEU A 124 -2.17 6.79 -0.37
N LEU A 125 -1.35 5.76 -0.22
CA LEU A 125 -1.79 4.37 -0.17
C LEU A 125 -2.10 3.97 1.28
N LEU A 126 -3.31 3.47 1.52
CA LEU A 126 -3.83 3.16 2.84
C LEU A 126 -4.43 1.75 2.91
N ALA A 127 -4.23 1.09 4.05
CA ALA A 127 -4.94 -0.13 4.41
C ALA A 127 -6.34 0.20 4.98
N PRO A 128 -7.34 -0.70 4.84
CA PRO A 128 -8.70 -0.44 5.28
C PRO A 128 -8.83 -0.30 6.80
N GLU A 129 -7.88 -0.81 7.59
CA GLU A 129 -7.87 -0.68 9.06
C GLU A 129 -7.30 0.65 9.60
N VAL A 130 -6.82 1.54 8.73
CA VAL A 130 -6.30 2.87 9.14
C VAL A 130 -7.44 3.76 9.63
N ARG A 131 -7.23 4.48 10.74
CA ARG A 131 -8.16 5.50 11.23
C ARG A 131 -7.48 6.85 11.38
N PHE A 132 -8.18 7.90 10.98
CA PHE A 132 -7.69 9.28 11.08
C PHE A 132 -8.11 9.91 12.41
N HIS A 133 -7.21 10.71 12.99
CA HIS A 133 -7.47 11.52 14.19
C HIS A 133 -7.18 13.01 13.96
N TYR A 134 -6.65 13.34 12.79
CA TYR A 134 -6.20 14.67 12.37
C TYR A 134 -6.38 14.79 10.85
N ASP A 135 -6.34 16.02 10.34
CA ASP A 135 -6.48 16.30 8.91
C ASP A 135 -5.38 15.61 8.09
N VAL A 136 -5.81 14.80 7.12
CA VAL A 136 -4.96 14.10 6.15
C VAL A 136 -4.07 15.05 5.34
N SER A 137 -4.41 16.34 5.26
CA SER A 137 -3.56 17.35 4.59
C SER A 137 -2.17 17.50 5.22
N PHE A 138 -2.02 17.25 6.52
CA PHE A 138 -0.71 17.26 7.19
C PHE A 138 0.15 16.05 6.79
N LEU A 139 -0.48 14.87 6.63
CA LEU A 139 0.20 13.69 6.10
C LEU A 139 0.61 13.92 4.63
N TRP A 140 -0.26 14.51 3.82
CA TRP A 140 0.07 14.90 2.44
C TRP A 140 1.25 15.86 2.36
N ALA A 141 1.37 16.80 3.29
CA ALA A 141 2.50 17.75 3.34
C ALA A 141 3.87 17.10 3.57
N GLN A 142 3.93 15.84 4.02
CA GLN A 142 5.20 15.10 4.13
C GLN A 142 5.86 14.86 2.76
N PHE A 143 5.11 14.90 1.65
CA PHE A 143 5.72 14.86 0.30
C PHE A 143 6.70 16.00 0.03
N GLU A 144 6.49 17.19 0.61
CA GLU A 144 7.42 18.33 0.46
C GLU A 144 8.70 18.16 1.30
N GLN A 145 8.80 17.09 2.10
CA GLN A 145 9.94 16.75 2.94
C GLN A 145 10.72 15.53 2.38
N PHE A 146 10.36 15.05 1.19
CA PHE A 146 11.08 13.96 0.52
C PHE A 146 12.48 14.44 0.09
N PRO A 147 13.55 13.71 0.42
CA PRO A 147 14.84 13.83 -0.27
C PRO A 147 14.68 13.68 -1.79
N ALA A 148 15.62 14.21 -2.57
CA ALA A 148 15.55 14.21 -4.03
C ALA A 148 15.43 12.80 -4.64
N GLU A 149 16.06 11.81 -4.00
CA GLU A 149 16.06 10.40 -4.38
C GLU A 149 14.84 9.63 -3.85
N ALA A 150 14.08 10.19 -2.90
CA ALA A 150 13.00 9.48 -2.23
C ALA A 150 11.76 9.40 -3.12
N VAL A 151 11.27 8.17 -3.31
CA VAL A 151 10.10 7.88 -4.15
C VAL A 151 8.93 7.28 -3.37
N PHE A 152 9.18 6.81 -2.14
CA PHE A 152 8.13 6.41 -1.20
C PHE A 152 8.44 6.87 0.23
N GLY A 153 7.39 7.13 1.02
CA GLY A 153 7.47 7.52 2.41
C GLY A 153 6.65 6.60 3.30
N LEU A 154 7.28 5.95 4.28
CA LEU A 154 6.66 4.98 5.18
C LEU A 154 7.21 5.11 6.60
N ALA A 155 6.45 4.62 7.58
CA ALA A 155 6.93 4.49 8.95
C ALA A 155 7.60 3.13 9.19
N ARG A 156 8.48 3.07 10.20
CA ARG A 156 9.07 1.82 10.70
C ARG A 156 8.00 0.87 11.20
N GLU A 157 8.23 -0.43 10.96
CA GLU A 157 7.54 -1.51 11.64
C GLU A 157 7.84 -1.45 13.16
N GLN A 158 6.77 -1.48 13.96
CA GLN A 158 6.80 -1.32 15.42
C GLN A 158 6.72 -2.68 16.14
N SER A 159 6.36 -3.76 15.44
CA SER A 159 6.40 -5.13 15.95
C SER A 159 7.76 -5.81 15.64
N PRO A 160 8.12 -6.90 16.35
CA PRO A 160 9.32 -7.69 16.02
C PRO A 160 9.13 -8.60 14.79
N ARG A 161 8.33 -8.19 13.80
CA ARG A 161 7.97 -9.01 12.64
C ARG A 161 9.19 -9.40 11.81
N TYR A 162 9.90 -8.44 11.23
CA TYR A 162 11.04 -8.74 10.37
C TYR A 162 12.26 -9.23 11.16
N ALA A 163 12.39 -8.83 12.43
CA ALA A 163 13.35 -9.44 13.35
C ALA A 163 13.18 -10.96 13.42
N ARG A 164 11.94 -11.48 13.50
CA ARG A 164 11.65 -12.92 13.45
C ARG A 164 11.85 -13.48 12.05
N THR A 165 11.17 -12.94 11.03
CA THR A 165 11.22 -13.42 9.64
C THR A 165 12.66 -13.54 9.13
N LEU A 166 13.52 -12.56 9.42
CA LEU A 166 14.91 -12.52 9.00
C LEU A 166 15.90 -13.09 10.03
N LYS A 167 15.44 -13.62 11.19
CA LYS A 167 16.27 -14.39 12.13
C LYS A 167 16.30 -15.87 11.76
N HIS A 168 15.19 -16.43 11.32
CA HIS A 168 15.12 -17.84 10.86
C HIS A 168 15.83 -18.10 9.52
N ARG A 169 16.30 -17.04 8.83
CA ARG A 169 16.95 -17.08 7.51
C ARG A 169 18.44 -16.70 7.56
N ARG A 170 19.07 -16.72 8.74
CA ARG A 170 20.44 -16.22 9.03
C ARG A 170 21.60 -17.02 8.38
N GLY A 171 21.36 -17.80 7.33
CA GLY A 171 22.40 -18.53 6.60
C GLY A 171 23.15 -17.70 5.55
N VAL A 172 22.67 -16.49 5.20
CA VAL A 172 23.17 -15.69 4.07
C VAL A 172 23.65 -14.32 4.53
N ALA A 173 24.97 -14.16 4.62
CA ALA A 173 25.74 -12.90 4.75
C ALA A 173 25.40 -11.94 5.94
N PRO A 174 26.34 -11.06 6.36
CA PRO A 174 25.97 -9.90 7.17
C PRO A 174 25.02 -9.00 6.35
N LYS A 175 23.81 -8.81 6.85
CA LYS A 175 22.78 -8.03 6.15
C LYS A 175 23.21 -6.58 6.05
N GLN A 176 23.26 -6.06 4.82
CA GLN A 176 23.45 -4.63 4.57
C GLN A 176 22.41 -3.82 5.36
N GLY A 177 22.88 -2.74 6.02
CA GLY A 177 22.03 -1.79 6.74
C GLY A 177 21.32 -2.30 8.01
N GLY A 178 21.73 -3.43 8.61
CA GLY A 178 21.10 -3.93 9.85
C GLY A 178 19.64 -4.37 9.65
N CYS A 179 19.36 -5.04 8.52
CA CYS A 179 17.99 -5.36 8.10
C CYS A 179 17.30 -6.38 9.03
N GLY A 180 16.19 -5.97 9.63
CA GLY A 180 15.46 -6.68 10.68
C GLY A 180 15.96 -6.43 12.11
N ASP A 181 17.00 -5.61 12.31
CA ASP A 181 17.52 -5.28 13.64
C ASP A 181 16.82 -4.03 14.21
N PRO A 182 16.68 -3.89 15.53
CA PRO A 182 15.88 -2.81 16.13
C PRO A 182 16.56 -1.42 16.00
N PRO A 183 15.78 -0.32 15.98
CA PRO A 183 16.33 1.04 15.89
C PRO A 183 17.27 1.42 17.04
N THR A 184 17.12 0.78 18.19
CA THR A 184 17.95 1.02 19.40
C THR A 184 19.43 0.67 19.22
N ILE A 185 19.78 -0.13 18.20
CA ILE A 185 21.16 -0.45 17.83
C ILE A 185 21.54 0.09 16.44
N GLY A 186 20.79 1.08 15.94
CA GLY A 186 20.95 1.64 14.59
C GLY A 186 20.43 0.73 13.46
N GLY A 187 19.67 -0.32 13.79
CA GLY A 187 19.11 -1.25 12.82
C GLY A 187 17.90 -0.72 12.06
N ASN A 188 17.57 -1.40 10.95
CA ASN A 188 16.35 -1.18 10.19
C ASN A 188 15.33 -2.29 10.54
N PRO A 189 14.30 -2.05 11.36
CA PRO A 189 13.34 -3.08 11.77
C PRO A 189 12.38 -3.50 10.65
N GLY A 190 12.49 -2.90 9.46
CA GLY A 190 11.53 -2.98 8.36
C GLY A 190 10.46 -1.89 8.44
N LEU A 191 9.51 -1.94 7.50
CA LEU A 191 8.49 -0.91 7.30
C LEU A 191 7.08 -1.50 7.43
N ASN A 192 6.16 -0.67 7.92
CA ASN A 192 4.74 -0.98 7.96
C ASN A 192 4.02 -0.33 6.76
N GLY A 193 3.38 -1.15 5.92
CA GLY A 193 2.72 -0.72 4.69
C GLY A 193 1.27 -0.24 4.83
N ALA A 194 0.73 -0.09 6.05
CA ALA A 194 -0.65 0.36 6.24
C ALA A 194 -0.86 1.83 5.85
N VAL A 195 0.19 2.65 5.95
CA VAL A 195 0.23 4.03 5.45
C VAL A 195 1.51 4.20 4.64
N ALA A 196 1.38 4.50 3.36
CA ALA A 196 2.50 4.79 2.47
C ALA A 196 2.21 6.00 1.57
N LEU A 197 3.15 6.93 1.51
CA LEU A 197 3.19 8.02 0.55
C LEU A 197 3.95 7.56 -0.68
N LEU A 198 3.35 7.60 -1.86
CA LEU A 198 4.02 7.21 -3.10
C LEU A 198 4.14 8.41 -4.03
N ASN A 199 5.39 8.82 -4.32
CA ASN A 199 5.72 9.82 -5.33
C ASN A 199 5.79 9.09 -6.68
N LEU A 200 4.64 8.88 -7.30
CA LEU A 200 4.49 8.15 -8.56
C LEU A 200 5.29 8.79 -9.70
N GLU A 201 5.46 10.11 -9.71
CA GLU A 201 6.35 10.79 -10.66
C GLU A 201 7.81 10.38 -10.43
N GLY A 202 8.31 10.49 -9.19
CA GLY A 202 9.65 10.05 -8.82
C GLY A 202 9.87 8.56 -9.11
N MET A 203 8.87 7.70 -8.88
CA MET A 203 8.92 6.27 -9.23
C MET A 203 9.02 6.03 -10.75
N ARG A 204 8.42 6.88 -11.58
CA ARG A 204 8.54 6.82 -13.06
C ARG A 204 9.91 7.30 -13.56
N GLN A 205 10.52 8.25 -12.86
CA GLN A 205 11.78 8.90 -13.28
C GLN A 205 13.04 8.25 -12.67
N SER A 206 12.93 7.62 -11.50
CA SER A 206 14.07 7.01 -10.80
C SER A 206 14.56 5.73 -11.47
N ARG A 207 15.84 5.76 -11.88
CA ARG A 207 16.56 4.60 -12.40
C ARG A 207 16.80 3.56 -11.31
N GLU A 208 17.05 4.01 -10.09
CA GLU A 208 17.32 3.22 -8.89
C GLU A 208 16.07 2.44 -8.48
N TYR A 209 14.90 3.10 -8.46
CA TYR A 209 13.62 2.43 -8.24
C TYR A 209 13.30 1.42 -9.34
N SER A 210 13.50 1.80 -10.61
CA SER A 210 13.29 0.91 -11.76
C SER A 210 14.17 -0.33 -11.69
N ARG A 211 15.45 -0.16 -11.32
CA ARG A 211 16.44 -1.23 -11.13
C ARG A 211 16.04 -2.15 -9.97
N LEU A 212 15.73 -1.57 -8.80
CA LEU A 212 15.27 -2.32 -7.63
C LEU A 212 14.04 -3.17 -7.96
N TYR A 213 13.10 -2.61 -8.72
CA TYR A 213 11.89 -3.32 -9.16
C TYR A 213 12.21 -4.47 -10.13
N SER A 214 13.26 -4.37 -10.96
CA SER A 214 13.68 -5.46 -11.86
C SER A 214 14.52 -6.54 -11.18
N GLU A 215 15.33 -6.20 -10.18
CA GLU A 215 16.21 -7.12 -9.44
C GLU A 215 15.50 -7.75 -8.21
N ILE A 216 14.19 -7.57 -8.09
CA ILE A 216 13.46 -7.84 -6.84
C ILE A 216 13.36 -9.33 -6.48
N ASP A 217 13.37 -10.22 -7.48
CA ASP A 217 13.41 -11.67 -7.28
C ASP A 217 14.77 -12.08 -6.66
N ASP A 218 15.87 -11.60 -7.22
CA ASP A 218 17.23 -11.82 -6.70
C ASP A 218 17.40 -11.24 -5.29
N ILE A 219 16.76 -10.09 -5.01
CA ILE A 219 16.74 -9.45 -3.68
C ILE A 219 15.93 -10.28 -2.68
N ALA A 220 14.79 -10.86 -3.10
CA ALA A 220 13.98 -11.73 -2.25
C ALA A 220 14.74 -13.02 -1.91
N GLU A 221 15.40 -13.64 -2.90
CA GLU A 221 16.33 -14.76 -2.76
C GLU A 221 17.47 -14.43 -1.77
N LYS A 222 18.17 -13.30 -1.98
CA LYS A 222 19.27 -12.82 -1.10
C LYS A 222 18.87 -12.69 0.37
N TYR A 223 17.62 -12.36 0.68
CA TYR A 223 17.08 -12.27 2.04
C TYR A 223 16.27 -13.50 2.49
N GLY A 224 16.24 -14.56 1.66
CA GLY A 224 15.58 -15.83 1.95
C GLY A 224 14.06 -15.81 1.92
N TRP A 225 13.42 -14.84 1.25
CA TRP A 225 11.96 -14.82 0.99
C TRP A 225 11.56 -15.83 -0.10
N TYR A 226 11.86 -17.11 0.13
CA TYR A 226 11.42 -18.22 -0.70
C TYR A 226 10.00 -18.69 -0.33
N GLY A 227 9.26 -19.20 -1.32
CA GLY A 227 8.14 -20.13 -1.10
C GLY A 227 6.75 -19.54 -0.79
N GLY A 228 6.53 -18.23 -0.94
CA GLY A 228 5.21 -17.62 -0.76
C GLY A 228 5.06 -16.25 -1.43
N PRO A 229 3.83 -15.76 -1.64
CA PRO A 229 3.61 -14.43 -2.20
C PRO A 229 4.11 -13.36 -1.21
N LEU A 230 5.04 -12.52 -1.68
CA LEU A 230 5.43 -11.29 -1.00
C LEU A 230 4.25 -10.32 -0.93
N ALA A 231 4.04 -9.69 0.22
CA ALA A 231 3.05 -8.62 0.35
C ALA A 231 3.74 -7.25 0.27
N ASP A 232 2.96 -6.18 0.08
CA ASP A 232 3.48 -4.83 -0.22
C ASP A 232 4.55 -4.34 0.77
N HIS A 233 4.33 -4.58 2.06
CA HIS A 233 5.27 -4.19 3.12
C HIS A 233 6.60 -4.97 3.08
N ASP A 234 6.62 -6.19 2.53
CA ASP A 234 7.87 -6.96 2.36
C ASP A 234 8.74 -6.30 1.28
N PHE A 235 8.13 -5.81 0.18
CA PHE A 235 8.83 -5.02 -0.84
C PHE A 235 9.44 -3.75 -0.25
N TYR A 236 8.64 -2.91 0.44
CA TYR A 236 9.17 -1.66 1.01
C TYR A 236 10.27 -1.93 2.04
N THR A 237 10.13 -3.00 2.84
CA THR A 237 11.19 -3.43 3.77
C THR A 237 12.47 -3.80 3.02
N MET A 238 12.41 -4.64 1.98
CA MET A 238 13.57 -4.95 1.14
C MET A 238 14.19 -3.70 0.51
N ALA A 239 13.36 -2.82 -0.04
CA ALA A 239 13.78 -1.56 -0.63
C ALA A 239 14.57 -0.70 0.37
N SER A 240 14.05 -0.54 1.59
CA SER A 240 14.71 0.21 2.66
C SER A 240 16.02 -0.41 3.17
N CYS A 241 16.24 -1.70 2.94
CA CYS A 241 17.47 -2.39 3.33
C CYS A 241 18.53 -2.40 2.21
N GLN A 242 18.13 -2.39 0.94
CA GLN A 242 19.07 -2.33 -0.20
C GLN A 242 19.40 -0.89 -0.62
N LEU A 243 18.40 -0.02 -0.72
CA LEU A 243 18.48 1.34 -1.24
C LEU A 243 17.72 2.32 -0.33
N PRO A 244 18.22 2.59 0.90
CA PRO A 244 17.53 3.47 1.86
C PRO A 244 17.32 4.91 1.35
N ALA A 245 18.06 5.37 0.35
CA ALA A 245 17.86 6.68 -0.29
C ALA A 245 16.48 6.82 -0.97
N LEU A 246 15.85 5.72 -1.38
CA LEU A 246 14.50 5.72 -1.97
C LEU A 246 13.38 5.99 -0.93
N LEU A 247 13.71 5.97 0.36
CA LEU A 247 12.78 6.09 1.48
C LEU A 247 12.85 7.47 2.14
N HIS A 248 11.73 8.18 2.19
CA HIS A 248 11.49 9.20 3.22
C HIS A 248 10.91 8.52 4.48
N LEU A 249 11.64 8.53 5.60
CA LEU A 249 11.16 7.86 6.81
C LEU A 249 10.19 8.74 7.60
N LEU A 250 8.92 8.32 7.65
CA LEU A 250 7.88 9.00 8.43
C LEU A 250 8.09 8.79 9.94
N PRO A 251 7.88 9.84 10.77
CA PRO A 251 7.64 9.69 12.20
C PRO A 251 6.57 8.63 12.52
N CYS A 252 6.78 7.82 13.56
CA CYS A 252 5.91 6.70 13.91
C CYS A 252 4.44 7.10 14.20
N ALA A 253 4.20 8.35 14.59
CA ALA A 253 2.86 8.89 14.83
C ALA A 253 1.97 8.87 13.57
N TRP A 254 2.55 8.94 12.36
CA TRP A 254 1.79 8.86 11.09
C TRP A 254 1.24 7.46 10.79
N ASN A 255 1.76 6.43 11.46
CA ASN A 255 1.29 5.05 11.33
C ASN A 255 1.53 4.31 12.65
N ARG A 256 0.78 4.70 13.69
CA ARG A 256 0.87 4.08 15.01
C ARG A 256 0.21 2.71 15.01
N GLN A 257 1.00 1.65 15.13
CA GLN A 257 0.49 0.28 15.19
C GLN A 257 -0.08 -0.01 16.58
N VAL A 258 -1.30 -0.54 16.61
CA VAL A 258 -1.99 -0.95 17.85
C VAL A 258 -1.89 -2.46 18.12
N ASP A 259 -1.76 -3.26 17.07
CA ASP A 259 -1.35 -4.67 17.16
C ASP A 259 0.17 -4.76 16.92
N LEU A 260 0.90 -5.17 17.95
CA LEU A 260 2.34 -5.39 17.92
C LEU A 260 2.70 -6.89 17.82
N GLY A 261 1.71 -7.76 17.68
CA GLY A 261 1.87 -9.21 17.69
C GLY A 261 2.43 -9.76 19.01
N PRO A 262 2.89 -11.01 19.01
CA PRO A 262 3.58 -11.58 20.17
C PRO A 262 4.94 -10.91 20.38
N ARG A 263 5.26 -10.63 21.65
CA ARG A 263 6.57 -10.11 22.08
C ARG A 263 7.67 -11.16 21.81
N LEU A 264 8.91 -10.69 21.64
CA LEU A 264 10.12 -11.53 21.57
C LEU A 264 10.48 -12.11 22.93
#